data_AF-A0A257RZ91-F1
#
_entry.id   AF-A0A257RZ91-F1
#
_cell.length_a   1.000
_cell.length_b   1.000
_cell.length_c   1.000
_cell.angle_alpha   90.00
_cell.angle_beta   90.00
_cell.angle_gamma   90.00
#
_symmetry.space_group_name_H-M   'P 1'
#
loop_
_entity.id
_entity.type
_entity.pdbx_description
1 polymer ?
#
loop_
_entity_poly.entity_id
_entity_poly.type
_entity_poly.pdbx_seq_one_letter_code
_entity_poly.pdbx_strand_id
1 'polypeptide(L)' 'KYQDMPKDGHQCDGCALYVPASTAGKDGRCKAVAGAISPKGWCELWSPKA' A
#
# COMPACT_ATOMS: atom_id res chain seq x y z
N LYS A 1 2.75 -12.21 2.18
CA LYS A 1 2.19 -11.75 3.48
C LYS A 1 2.06 -10.23 3.49
N TYR A 2 0.98 -9.67 4.06
CA TYR A 2 0.77 -8.23 4.28
C TYR A 2 1.10 -7.82 5.74
N GLN A 3 1.50 -6.57 5.94
CA GLN A 3 1.74 -5.93 7.24
C GLN A 3 1.36 -4.44 7.16
N ASP A 4 0.96 -3.83 8.28
CA ASP A 4 0.54 -2.42 8.34
C ASP A 4 1.69 -1.42 8.53
N MET A 5 2.93 -1.91 8.58
CA MET A 5 4.15 -1.10 8.72
C MET A 5 5.03 -1.21 7.47
N PRO A 6 5.84 -0.19 7.15
CA PRO A 6 6.78 -0.26 6.05
C PRO A 6 7.80 -1.37 6.23
N LYS A 7 8.45 -1.78 5.14
CA LYS A 7 9.59 -2.70 5.16
C LYS A 7 10.72 -2.12 4.31
N ASP A 8 11.88 -1.87 4.92
CA ASP A 8 13.09 -1.42 4.22
C ASP A 8 12.86 -0.13 3.40
N GLY A 9 12.07 0.81 3.92
CA GLY A 9 11.70 2.05 3.21
C GLY A 9 10.60 1.89 2.16
N HIS A 10 10.11 0.67 1.93
CA HIS A 10 9.01 0.39 1.01
C HIS A 10 7.68 0.38 1.75
N GLN A 11 6.69 1.07 1.18
CA GLN A 11 5.33 1.14 1.72
C GLN A 11 4.30 1.29 0.59
N CYS A 12 3.02 1.05 0.92
CA CYS A 12 1.92 1.00 -0.05
C CYS A 12 1.74 2.30 -0.81
N ASP A 13 1.84 3.47 -0.19
CA ASP A 13 1.71 4.74 -0.91
C ASP A 13 2.82 5.00 -1.95
N GLY A 14 3.95 4.29 -1.87
CA GLY A 14 5.01 4.24 -2.88
C GLY A 14 4.88 3.08 -3.88
N CYS A 15 3.82 2.27 -3.78
CA CYS A 15 3.62 1.08 -4.61
C CYS A 15 2.75 1.36 -5.86
N ALA A 16 3.13 0.82 -7.02
CA ALA A 16 2.37 0.94 -8.28
C ALA A 16 0.99 0.26 -8.25
N LEU A 17 0.76 -0.64 -7.29
CA LEU A 17 -0.50 -1.37 -7.11
C LEU A 17 -1.46 -0.68 -6.12
N TYR A 18 -1.01 0.33 -5.40
CA TYR A 18 -1.83 1.03 -4.41
C TYR A 18 -2.77 2.03 -5.06
N VAL A 19 -4.02 2.02 -4.61
CA VAL A 19 -5.08 2.94 -5.00
C VAL A 19 -5.39 3.80 -3.78
N PRO A 20 -5.01 5.09 -3.74
CA PRO A 20 -5.24 5.95 -2.59
C PRO A 20 -6.74 6.18 -2.34
N ALA A 21 -7.10 6.40 -1.08
CA ALA A 21 -8.43 6.87 -0.73
C ALA A 21 -8.66 8.30 -1.23
N SER A 22 -9.93 8.66 -1.44
CA SER A 22 -10.31 10.03 -1.81
C SER A 22 -9.97 11.06 -0.72
N THR A 23 -9.82 10.63 0.53
CA THR A 23 -9.43 11.47 1.67
C THR A 23 -8.01 11.13 2.10
N ALA A 24 -7.16 12.16 2.17
CA ALA A 24 -5.79 11.99 2.65
C ALA A 24 -5.75 11.39 4.06
N GLY A 25 -4.83 10.44 4.28
CA GLY A 25 -4.67 9.77 5.57
C GLY A 25 -5.69 8.67 5.88
N LYS A 26 -6.59 8.32 4.95
CA LYS A 26 -7.44 7.13 5.05
C LYS A 26 -6.82 5.96 4.29
N ASP A 27 -7.21 4.75 4.72
CA ASP A 27 -6.81 3.51 4.07
C ASP A 27 -7.33 3.46 2.63
N GLY A 28 -6.44 3.11 1.72
CA GLY A 28 -6.74 2.91 0.32
C GLY A 28 -7.12 1.46 0.02
N ARG A 29 -6.89 1.07 -1.22
CA ARG A 29 -7.08 -0.30 -1.73
C ARG A 29 -5.82 -0.74 -2.48
N CYS A 30 -5.70 -2.03 -2.76
CA CYS A 30 -4.66 -2.59 -3.63
C CYS A 30 -5.31 -3.29 -4.82
N LYS A 31 -4.69 -3.22 -6.00
CA LYS A 31 -5.14 -3.95 -7.20
C LYS A 31 -5.05 -5.48 -7.04
N ALA A 32 -4.21 -5.97 -6.14
CA ALA A 32 -3.92 -7.39 -5.96
C ALA A 32 -4.34 -7.97 -4.59
N VAL A 33 -4.58 -7.11 -3.58
CA VAL A 33 -4.93 -7.51 -2.21
C VAL A 33 -6.29 -6.93 -1.86
N ALA A 34 -7.22 -7.80 -1.46
CA ALA A 34 -8.55 -7.39 -1.04
C ALA A 34 -8.53 -6.75 0.36
N GLY A 35 -9.49 -5.85 0.61
CA GLY A 35 -9.64 -5.16 1.89
C GLY A 35 -9.10 -3.72 1.89
N ALA A 36 -9.20 -3.08 3.05
CA ALA A 36 -8.61 -1.78 3.31
C ALA A 36 -7.08 -1.92 3.47
N ILE A 37 -6.33 -1.02 2.83
CA ILE A 37 -4.87 -1.06 2.80
C ILE A 37 -4.32 0.24 3.37
N SER A 38 -3.56 0.13 4.46
CA SER A 38 -2.87 1.28 5.03
C SER A 38 -1.85 1.84 4.02
N PRO A 39 -1.78 3.17 3.81
CA PRO A 39 -0.73 3.78 2.98
C PRO A 39 0.69 3.47 3.49
N LYS A 40 0.83 3.19 4.80
CA LYS A 40 2.08 2.79 5.45
C LYS A 40 2.31 1.27 5.47
N GLY A 41 1.37 0.48 4.97
CA GLY A 41 1.50 -0.97 4.91
C GLY A 41 2.55 -1.42 3.89
N TRP A 42 2.82 -2.72 3.87
CA TRP A 42 3.72 -3.36 2.91
C TRP A 42 3.31 -4.83 2.68
N CYS A 43 3.59 -5.36 1.48
CA CYS A 43 3.53 -6.79 1.21
C CYS A 43 4.58 -7.20 0.16
N GLU A 44 4.77 -8.49 -0.03
CA GLU A 44 5.77 -9.06 -0.97
C GLU A 44 5.53 -8.70 -2.45
N LEU A 45 4.33 -8.23 -2.81
CA LEU A 45 3.97 -7.78 -4.16
C LEU A 45 4.35 -6.31 -4.42
N TRP A 46 5.08 -5.66 -3.50
CA TRP A 46 5.46 -4.27 -3.64
C TRP A 46 6.30 -4.04 -4.90
N SER A 47 5.96 -2.98 -5.64
CA SER A 47 6.68 -2.52 -6.82
C SER A 47 6.69 -0.99 -6.79
N PRO A 48 7.83 -0.31 -7.01
CA PRO A 48 7.89 1.15 -6.96
C PRO A 48 6.95 1.78 -8.00
N LYS A 49 6.35 2.92 -7.66
CA LYS A 49 5.75 3.81 -8.66
C LYS A 49 6.85 4.31 -9.59
N ALA A 50 6.53 4.41 -10.89
CA ALA A 50 7.38 5.07 -11.88
C ALA A 50 7.45 6.58 -11.63
#